data_AF-A0A846QDF4-F1
#
_entry.id   AF-A0A846QDF4-F1
#
_cell.length_a   1.000
_cell.length_b   1.000
_cell.length_c   1.000
_cell.angle_alpha   90.00
_cell.angle_beta   90.00
_cell.angle_gamma   90.00
#
_symmetry.space_group_name_H-M   'P 1'
#
loop_
_entity.id
_entity.type
_entity.pdbx_description
1 polymer ?
#
loop_
_entity_poly.entity_id
_entity_poly.type
_entity_poly.pdbx_seq_one_letter_code
_entity_poly.pdbx_strand_id
1 'polypeptide(L)'
;MKIYILYVRNFTINKPEYIRDKYLYRNSISNILIEVLSMNLKGIAKTFWLLVSVIVVIVISVSTFYITQPTTTQTPSPSPIPIPTPTPTPTPTPKPTINITDGVKHIVPLEKIVSGGPPKDGIPSIDNPKFVSAEEADSFLEEDDLVFGLFLGGVARAYPAKILVWHEIVNDNVNDKAVLVTFCPLCFTGAAFDRTIGGETVEFGTSGKLYNSDLVMYDRKTDSYWSQVLGQAIVGELAGRVLKRIPLDHVTWRVWRNLYPDTVVLSTDTGFSRSYGVDPYGDYYTSPRIWFPVENEDERLHPKALTYGLVIASEAKAYLDEDIVSKGVINDELGGVDLVIVGREDGPFRSFNRDVEERVLDFEIREGTIRDLQTGSEWDINGEAVSGELKGTQLERVVGTVNFWFAWVAFYPDTGLYGVKG
;
A
#
# COMPACT_ATOMS: atom_id res chain seq x y z
N MET A 1 12.55 0.60 -5.07
CA MET A 1 13.47 1.59 -4.50
C MET A 1 13.26 3.01 -5.04
N LYS A 2 12.47 3.21 -6.12
CA LYS A 2 12.36 4.49 -6.82
C LYS A 2 11.47 5.53 -6.12
N ILE A 3 10.28 5.18 -5.59
CA ILE A 3 9.45 6.10 -4.78
C ILE A 3 10.26 6.66 -3.61
N TYR A 4 11.06 5.82 -2.97
CA TYR A 4 11.99 6.22 -1.93
C TYR A 4 13.07 7.18 -2.41
N ILE A 5 13.74 6.84 -3.51
CA ILE A 5 14.75 7.71 -4.13
C ILE A 5 14.14 9.05 -4.58
N LEU A 6 12.91 9.04 -5.12
CA LEU A 6 12.16 10.22 -5.54
C LEU A 6 11.78 11.08 -4.33
N TYR A 7 11.22 10.46 -3.28
CA TYR A 7 10.93 11.13 -2.01
C TYR A 7 12.18 11.82 -1.47
N VAL A 8 13.28 11.08 -1.27
CA VAL A 8 14.54 11.63 -0.79
C VAL A 8 15.05 12.75 -1.70
N ARG A 9 15.04 12.56 -3.03
CA ARG A 9 15.53 13.56 -4.01
C ARG A 9 14.72 14.86 -3.98
N ASN A 10 13.40 14.79 -3.81
CA ASN A 10 12.55 15.98 -3.78
C ASN A 10 12.84 16.86 -2.55
N PHE A 11 13.34 16.29 -1.44
CA PHE A 11 13.72 17.05 -0.25
C PHE A 11 15.20 17.40 -0.15
N THR A 12 16.09 16.71 -0.88
CA THR A 12 17.54 16.97 -0.90
C THR A 12 17.95 17.77 -2.12
N ILE A 13 17.45 19.01 -2.25
CA ILE A 13 18.08 20.01 -3.12
C ILE A 13 19.33 20.53 -2.40
N ASN A 14 20.43 19.76 -2.47
CA ASN A 14 21.83 20.21 -2.58
C ASN A 14 22.85 19.06 -2.31
N LYS A 15 23.53 18.61 -3.38
CA LYS A 15 24.81 17.83 -3.48
C LYS A 15 24.72 16.28 -3.63
N PRO A 16 25.82 15.60 -4.06
CA PRO A 16 26.01 15.06 -5.41
C PRO A 16 25.85 13.53 -5.50
N GLU A 17 25.85 13.02 -6.74
CA GLU A 17 25.76 11.61 -7.15
C GLU A 17 26.55 10.63 -6.25
N TYR A 18 25.85 9.86 -5.41
CA TYR A 18 26.43 8.68 -4.75
C TYR A 18 25.52 7.43 -4.79
N ILE A 19 24.38 7.49 -5.48
CA ILE A 19 23.39 6.39 -5.50
C ILE A 19 23.52 5.48 -6.75
N ARG A 20 24.52 5.67 -7.62
CA ARG A 20 24.60 4.88 -8.88
C ARG A 20 25.48 3.62 -8.84
N ASP A 21 26.49 3.52 -7.99
CA ASP A 21 27.64 2.67 -8.36
C ASP A 21 27.80 1.30 -7.70
N LYS A 22 26.87 0.80 -6.87
CA LYS A 22 27.09 -0.51 -6.21
C LYS A 22 26.09 -1.64 -6.50
N TYR A 23 25.00 -1.39 -7.22
CA TYR A 23 23.99 -2.43 -7.49
C TYR A 23 23.72 -2.71 -8.97
N LEU A 24 24.43 -2.04 -9.89
CA LEU A 24 24.32 -2.29 -11.34
C LEU A 24 25.19 -3.45 -11.86
N TYR A 25 25.91 -4.18 -11.00
CA TYR A 25 26.86 -5.21 -11.48
C TYR A 25 26.24 -6.58 -11.83
N ARG A 26 24.92 -6.68 -12.00
CA ARG A 26 24.28 -7.96 -12.37
C ARG A 26 23.32 -7.95 -13.55
N ASN A 27 23.35 -6.93 -14.40
CA ASN A 27 22.59 -6.93 -15.66
C ASN A 27 23.38 -6.29 -16.81
N SER A 28 24.32 -7.03 -17.38
CA SER A 28 24.94 -6.66 -18.66
C SER A 28 25.29 -7.90 -19.49
N ILE A 29 24.27 -8.60 -19.99
CA ILE A 29 24.37 -9.43 -21.22
C ILE A 29 23.03 -9.39 -22.00
N SER A 30 22.43 -8.21 -22.17
CA SER A 30 21.15 -8.11 -22.92
C SER A 30 21.16 -7.08 -24.07
N ASN A 31 22.26 -6.39 -24.32
CA ASN A 31 22.30 -5.26 -25.28
C ASN A 31 23.09 -5.52 -26.57
N ILE A 32 23.30 -6.78 -26.98
CA ILE A 32 23.99 -7.09 -28.27
C ILE A 32 23.09 -7.83 -29.28
N LEU A 33 21.83 -8.18 -28.94
CA LEU A 33 20.98 -8.92 -29.88
C LEU A 33 19.96 -8.09 -30.68
N ILE A 34 19.83 -6.78 -30.44
CA ILE A 34 18.77 -5.98 -31.08
C ILE A 34 19.21 -5.29 -32.39
N GLU A 35 20.50 -5.22 -32.72
CA GLU A 35 20.97 -4.56 -33.95
C GLU A 35 21.00 -5.44 -35.22
N VAL A 36 20.66 -6.72 -35.16
CA VAL A 36 20.72 -7.62 -36.34
C VAL A 36 19.35 -7.84 -37.02
N LEU A 37 18.25 -7.38 -36.44
CA LEU A 37 16.89 -7.65 -36.96
C LEU A 37 16.24 -6.50 -37.75
N SER A 38 16.95 -5.40 -38.03
CA SER A 38 16.36 -4.23 -38.71
C SER A 38 16.48 -4.21 -40.25
N MET A 39 17.04 -5.24 -40.88
CA MET A 39 17.09 -5.36 -42.34
C MET A 39 16.20 -6.49 -42.83
N ASN A 40 14.93 -6.20 -43.19
CA ASN A 40 14.28 -6.63 -44.47
C ASN A 40 12.76 -6.35 -44.59
N LEU A 41 12.20 -5.30 -43.99
CA LEU A 41 10.72 -5.14 -43.95
C LEU A 41 10.05 -4.41 -45.12
N LYS A 42 10.78 -4.03 -46.18
CA LYS A 42 10.19 -3.29 -47.31
C LYS A 42 9.57 -4.16 -48.41
N GLY A 43 9.71 -5.49 -48.35
CA GLY A 43 9.15 -6.43 -49.34
C GLY A 43 7.81 -7.08 -48.96
N ILE A 44 7.42 -7.06 -47.69
CA ILE A 44 6.28 -7.87 -47.17
C ILE A 44 4.95 -7.07 -47.16
N ALA A 45 5.02 -5.73 -47.13
CA ALA A 45 3.83 -4.88 -47.03
C ALA A 45 2.92 -4.89 -48.28
N LYS A 46 3.45 -5.21 -49.48
CA LYS A 46 2.64 -5.22 -50.71
C LYS A 46 1.81 -6.49 -50.88
N THR A 47 2.24 -7.61 -50.32
CA THR A 47 1.54 -8.91 -50.45
C THR A 47 0.43 -9.04 -49.39
N PHE A 48 0.56 -8.35 -48.26
CA PHE A 48 -0.42 -8.38 -47.16
C PHE A 48 -1.73 -7.66 -47.53
N TRP A 49 -1.67 -6.53 -48.22
CA TRP A 49 -2.85 -5.76 -48.63
C TRP A 49 -3.68 -6.42 -49.74
N LEU A 50 -3.10 -7.32 -50.53
CA LEU A 50 -3.81 -8.07 -51.56
C LEU A 50 -4.61 -9.26 -50.97
N LEU A 51 -4.16 -9.82 -49.85
CA LEU A 51 -4.86 -10.91 -49.14
C LEU A 51 -6.04 -10.39 -48.32
N VAL A 52 -5.91 -9.22 -47.70
CA VAL A 52 -6.99 -8.59 -46.90
C VAL A 52 -8.18 -8.20 -47.78
N SER A 53 -7.94 -7.76 -49.02
CA SER A 53 -9.00 -7.33 -49.93
C SER A 53 -9.82 -8.50 -50.50
N VAL A 54 -9.24 -9.71 -50.63
CA VAL A 54 -9.97 -10.92 -51.05
C VAL A 54 -10.86 -11.47 -49.93
N ILE A 55 -10.42 -11.38 -48.67
CA ILE A 55 -11.18 -11.87 -47.51
C ILE A 55 -12.43 -11.00 -47.25
N VAL A 56 -12.33 -9.68 -47.43
CA VAL A 56 -13.47 -8.76 -47.22
C VAL A 56 -14.61 -9.02 -48.22
N VAL A 57 -14.30 -9.39 -49.47
CA VAL A 57 -15.33 -9.72 -50.49
C VAL A 57 -16.04 -11.05 -50.18
N ILE A 58 -15.35 -12.02 -49.58
CA ILE A 58 -15.94 -13.32 -49.20
C ILE A 58 -16.87 -13.15 -47.99
N VAL A 59 -16.50 -12.33 -46.99
CA VAL A 59 -17.33 -12.08 -45.80
C VAL A 59 -18.63 -11.32 -46.13
N ILE A 60 -18.58 -10.38 -47.08
CA ILE A 60 -19.78 -9.65 -47.52
C ILE A 60 -20.74 -10.57 -48.30
N SER A 61 -20.22 -11.60 -48.98
CA SER A 61 -21.02 -12.56 -49.76
C SER A 61 -21.76 -13.59 -48.89
N VAL A 62 -21.25 -13.92 -47.70
CA VAL A 62 -21.88 -14.87 -46.77
C VAL A 62 -22.94 -14.18 -45.89
N SER A 63 -22.85 -12.85 -45.73
CA SER A 63 -23.71 -12.05 -44.85
C SER A 63 -25.13 -11.78 -45.41
N THR A 64 -25.40 -12.12 -46.67
CA THR A 64 -26.72 -11.93 -47.31
C THR A 64 -27.59 -13.19 -47.37
N PHE A 65 -27.16 -14.32 -46.78
CA PHE A 65 -27.90 -15.59 -46.86
C PHE A 65 -28.52 -16.09 -45.54
N TYR A 66 -28.33 -15.40 -44.41
CA TYR A 66 -28.90 -15.78 -43.12
C TYR A 66 -29.64 -14.63 -42.42
N ILE A 67 -30.71 -14.13 -43.04
CA ILE A 67 -31.72 -13.35 -42.32
C ILE A 67 -33.09 -13.86 -42.73
N THR A 68 -33.68 -14.72 -41.90
CA THR A 68 -35.11 -14.74 -41.51
C THR A 68 -35.41 -16.02 -40.74
N GLN A 69 -35.19 -16.00 -39.42
CA GLN A 69 -36.05 -16.78 -38.51
C GLN A 69 -36.37 -15.92 -37.28
N PRO A 70 -37.64 -15.87 -36.83
CA PRO A 70 -38.02 -15.14 -35.63
C PRO A 70 -37.70 -15.97 -34.39
N THR A 71 -36.81 -15.48 -33.53
CA THR A 71 -36.55 -16.06 -32.21
C THR A 71 -37.47 -15.39 -31.18
N THR A 72 -38.32 -16.18 -30.53
CA THR A 72 -39.13 -15.75 -29.39
C THR A 72 -38.25 -15.53 -28.16
N THR A 73 -38.19 -14.29 -27.69
CA THR A 73 -37.51 -13.87 -26.45
C THR A 73 -38.25 -14.38 -25.22
N GLN A 74 -37.63 -15.26 -24.44
CA GLN A 74 -38.06 -15.51 -23.06
C GLN A 74 -37.24 -14.63 -22.12
N THR A 75 -37.93 -13.85 -21.28
CA THR A 75 -37.35 -13.03 -20.22
C THR A 75 -36.77 -13.95 -19.14
N PRO A 76 -35.46 -13.86 -18.78
CA PRO A 76 -34.93 -14.63 -17.66
C PRO A 76 -35.48 -14.09 -16.33
N SER A 77 -35.93 -15.00 -15.49
CA SER A 77 -36.30 -14.75 -14.08
C SER A 77 -35.06 -14.34 -13.28
N PRO A 78 -35.13 -13.39 -12.33
CA PRO A 78 -33.98 -12.99 -11.53
C PRO A 78 -33.49 -14.16 -10.68
N SER A 79 -32.22 -14.52 -10.83
CA SER A 79 -31.53 -15.45 -9.93
C SER A 79 -31.41 -14.84 -8.53
N PRO A 80 -31.59 -15.64 -7.46
CA PRO A 80 -31.43 -15.15 -6.09
C PRO A 80 -29.98 -14.68 -5.86
N ILE A 81 -29.85 -13.53 -5.20
CA ILE A 81 -28.56 -12.96 -4.76
C ILE A 81 -27.92 -13.96 -3.80
N PRO A 82 -26.70 -14.47 -4.06
CA PRO A 82 -26.01 -15.33 -3.12
C PRO A 82 -25.73 -14.56 -1.83
N ILE A 83 -26.08 -15.17 -0.71
CA ILE A 83 -25.73 -14.69 0.63
C ILE A 83 -24.22 -14.92 0.80
N PRO A 84 -23.41 -13.92 1.15
CA PRO A 84 -21.98 -14.13 1.37
C PRO A 84 -21.76 -15.11 2.53
N THR A 85 -21.08 -16.23 2.23
CA THR A 85 -20.57 -17.18 3.23
C THR A 85 -19.43 -16.50 4.00
N PRO A 86 -19.36 -16.62 5.34
CA PRO A 86 -18.33 -15.96 6.13
C PRO A 86 -16.92 -16.46 5.76
N THR A 87 -16.02 -15.52 5.45
CA THR A 87 -14.57 -15.73 5.33
C THR A 87 -14.04 -16.53 6.53
N PRO A 88 -13.12 -17.50 6.34
CA PRO A 88 -12.47 -18.16 7.46
C PRO A 88 -11.91 -17.10 8.42
N THR A 89 -12.38 -17.14 9.66
CA THR A 89 -11.93 -16.22 10.70
C THR A 89 -10.44 -16.51 10.92
N PRO A 90 -9.53 -15.53 10.72
CA PRO A 90 -8.12 -15.76 10.99
C PRO A 90 -7.98 -16.24 12.43
N THR A 91 -7.20 -17.30 12.63
CA THR A 91 -6.86 -17.81 13.96
C THR A 91 -6.43 -16.62 14.83
N PRO A 92 -7.06 -16.39 16.00
CA PRO A 92 -6.76 -15.21 16.79
C PRO A 92 -5.28 -15.20 17.17
N THR A 93 -4.59 -14.12 16.78
CA THR A 93 -3.25 -13.81 17.26
C THR A 93 -3.25 -13.96 18.79
N PRO A 94 -2.27 -14.66 19.39
CA PRO A 94 -2.25 -14.87 20.83
C PRO A 94 -2.38 -13.53 21.56
N LYS A 95 -3.37 -13.43 22.43
CA LYS A 95 -3.64 -12.20 23.18
C LYS A 95 -2.38 -11.88 24.03
N PRO A 96 -1.84 -10.66 23.97
CA PRO A 96 -0.64 -10.34 24.71
C PRO A 96 -0.87 -10.47 26.21
N THR A 97 0.18 -10.82 26.94
CA THR A 97 0.17 -10.82 28.40
C THR A 97 0.14 -9.37 28.88
N ILE A 98 -0.86 -9.02 29.70
CA ILE A 98 -0.96 -7.68 30.31
C ILE A 98 -0.27 -7.72 31.66
N ASN A 99 0.81 -6.96 31.79
CA ASN A 99 1.54 -6.73 33.01
C ASN A 99 1.01 -5.50 33.75
N ILE A 100 1.26 -5.42 35.04
CA ILE A 100 0.93 -4.24 35.87
C ILE A 100 2.17 -3.87 36.69
N THR A 101 2.67 -2.66 36.49
CA THR A 101 3.76 -2.06 37.29
C THR A 101 3.25 -0.77 37.89
N ASP A 102 3.32 -0.64 39.22
CA ASP A 102 2.84 0.53 39.97
C ASP A 102 1.40 0.96 39.60
N GLY A 103 0.54 -0.02 39.33
CA GLY A 103 -0.87 0.20 38.94
C GLY A 103 -1.09 0.54 37.46
N VAL A 104 -0.04 0.67 36.65
CA VAL A 104 -0.13 0.94 35.22
C VAL A 104 -0.10 -0.38 34.44
N LYS A 105 -1.13 -0.62 33.61
CA LYS A 105 -1.16 -1.76 32.69
C LYS A 105 -0.23 -1.52 31.50
N HIS A 106 0.49 -2.55 31.07
CA HIS A 106 1.32 -2.50 29.86
C HIS A 106 1.52 -3.89 29.26
N ILE A 107 1.82 -3.95 27.96
CA ILE A 107 2.15 -5.21 27.25
C ILE A 107 3.59 -5.21 26.70
N VAL A 108 4.32 -4.11 26.88
CA VAL A 108 5.74 -3.96 26.52
C VAL A 108 6.50 -3.39 27.72
N PRO A 109 7.81 -3.66 27.89
CA PRO A 109 8.57 -3.10 29.00
C PRO A 109 8.58 -1.56 28.96
N LEU A 110 8.18 -0.91 30.05
CA LEU A 110 8.00 0.55 30.11
C LEU A 110 9.31 1.31 29.82
N GLU A 111 10.44 0.76 30.23
CA GLU A 111 11.78 1.30 30.01
C GLU A 111 12.21 1.29 28.52
N LYS A 112 11.52 0.53 27.67
CA LYS A 112 11.76 0.50 26.22
C LYS A 112 11.02 1.63 25.48
N ILE A 113 10.10 2.32 26.17
CA ILE A 113 9.40 3.48 25.63
C ILE A 113 10.22 4.73 25.97
N VAL A 114 10.87 5.30 24.96
CA VAL A 114 11.84 6.39 25.11
C VAL A 114 11.27 7.72 24.62
N SER A 115 11.87 8.84 25.02
CA SER A 115 11.53 10.16 24.48
C SER A 115 12.05 10.30 23.04
N GLY A 116 11.20 10.80 22.13
CA GLY A 116 11.59 11.21 20.79
C GLY A 116 12.20 12.62 20.72
N GLY A 117 12.19 13.36 21.84
CA GLY A 117 12.66 14.75 21.93
C GLY A 117 11.51 15.74 22.15
N PRO A 118 10.50 15.82 21.26
CA PRO A 118 9.32 16.63 21.48
C PRO A 118 8.53 16.18 22.72
N PRO A 119 7.87 17.10 23.45
CA PRO A 119 6.91 16.72 24.49
C PRO A 119 5.64 16.12 23.86
N LYS A 120 4.73 15.62 24.69
CA LYS A 120 3.36 15.28 24.29
C LYS A 120 2.72 16.46 23.54
N ASP A 121 2.11 16.18 22.39
CA ASP A 121 1.57 17.14 21.43
C ASP A 121 2.60 18.17 20.89
N GLY A 122 3.91 17.93 21.10
CA GLY A 122 4.98 18.77 20.54
C GLY A 122 5.04 18.73 19.01
N ILE A 123 4.54 17.64 18.42
CA ILE A 123 4.22 17.51 17.01
C ILE A 123 2.68 17.53 16.91
N PRO A 124 2.06 18.65 16.53
CA PRO A 124 0.62 18.79 16.63
C PRO A 124 -0.10 17.92 15.61
N SER A 125 -1.08 17.12 16.03
CA SER A 125 -1.96 16.39 15.12
C SER A 125 -2.89 17.35 14.35
N ILE A 126 -3.40 16.91 13.21
CA ILE A 126 -4.46 17.60 12.46
C ILE A 126 -5.80 16.98 12.82
N ASP A 127 -6.64 17.73 13.54
CA ASP A 127 -7.90 17.20 14.07
C ASP A 127 -9.14 17.70 13.30
N ASN A 128 -8.97 18.74 12.50
CA ASN A 128 -9.99 19.29 11.60
C ASN A 128 -9.40 19.45 10.19
N PRO A 129 -9.07 18.34 9.51
CA PRO A 129 -8.39 18.39 8.22
C PRO A 129 -9.26 19.09 7.17
N LYS A 130 -8.64 19.99 6.41
CA LYS A 130 -9.25 20.65 5.25
C LYS A 130 -8.71 20.02 3.98
N PHE A 131 -9.57 19.91 2.98
CA PHE A 131 -9.23 19.27 1.72
C PHE A 131 -9.48 20.21 0.55
N VAL A 132 -8.62 20.09 -0.46
CA VAL A 132 -8.69 20.80 -1.73
C VAL A 132 -8.82 19.81 -2.88
N SER A 133 -9.18 20.28 -4.07
CA SER A 133 -9.23 19.44 -5.27
C SER A 133 -7.82 18.99 -5.70
N ALA A 134 -7.75 17.96 -6.55
CA ALA A 134 -6.50 17.56 -7.19
C ALA A 134 -5.84 18.71 -7.97
N GLU A 135 -6.63 19.52 -8.69
CA GLU A 135 -6.13 20.66 -9.45
C GLU A 135 -5.52 21.75 -8.56
N GLU A 136 -6.17 22.07 -7.43
CA GLU A 136 -5.62 23.03 -6.47
C GLU A 136 -4.35 22.48 -5.79
N ALA A 137 -4.31 21.17 -5.55
CA ALA A 137 -3.16 20.50 -4.95
C ALA A 137 -1.89 20.58 -5.80
N ASP A 138 -2.01 20.68 -7.14
CA ASP A 138 -0.87 20.87 -8.06
C ASP A 138 -0.12 22.19 -7.82
N SER A 139 -0.71 23.14 -7.07
CA SER A 139 0.01 24.36 -6.66
C SER A 139 1.09 24.12 -5.60
N PHE A 140 1.06 22.98 -4.91
CA PHE A 140 2.02 22.63 -3.86
C PHE A 140 2.51 21.18 -3.89
N LEU A 141 2.05 20.35 -4.82
CA LEU A 141 2.52 18.99 -5.06
C LEU A 141 3.14 18.84 -6.44
N GLU A 142 4.32 18.23 -6.46
CA GLU A 142 5.00 17.78 -7.67
C GLU A 142 4.57 16.33 -7.98
N GLU A 143 4.72 15.93 -9.25
CA GLU A 143 4.29 14.60 -9.72
C GLU A 143 4.87 13.43 -8.92
N ASP A 144 6.13 13.56 -8.50
CA ASP A 144 6.88 12.51 -7.80
C ASP A 144 6.78 12.59 -6.27
N ASP A 145 6.00 13.54 -5.73
CA ASP A 145 5.80 13.64 -4.29
C ASP A 145 5.06 12.43 -3.73
N LEU A 146 5.55 11.92 -2.60
CA LEU A 146 4.86 10.85 -1.88
C LEU A 146 3.57 11.36 -1.25
N VAL A 147 2.49 10.63 -1.53
CA VAL A 147 1.22 10.76 -0.84
C VAL A 147 0.83 9.42 -0.23
N PHE A 148 0.14 9.48 0.91
CA PHE A 148 -0.57 8.33 1.44
C PHE A 148 -2.00 8.37 0.89
N GLY A 149 -2.36 7.39 0.06
CA GLY A 149 -3.65 7.32 -0.61
C GLY A 149 -4.64 6.46 0.17
N LEU A 150 -5.82 6.98 0.45
CA LEU A 150 -6.92 6.26 1.10
C LEU A 150 -8.12 6.22 0.15
N PHE A 151 -8.61 5.03 -0.15
CA PHE A 151 -9.89 4.85 -0.83
C PHE A 151 -10.86 4.12 0.09
N LEU A 152 -11.90 4.80 0.54
CA LEU A 152 -12.84 4.26 1.53
C LEU A 152 -14.27 4.71 1.22
N GLY A 153 -15.16 3.74 0.98
CA GLY A 153 -16.58 4.01 0.74
C GLY A 153 -16.83 4.90 -0.48
N GLY A 154 -16.05 4.71 -1.55
CA GLY A 154 -16.15 5.51 -2.78
C GLY A 154 -15.43 6.86 -2.73
N VAL A 155 -14.84 7.25 -1.60
CA VAL A 155 -14.10 8.51 -1.46
C VAL A 155 -12.60 8.25 -1.50
N ALA A 156 -11.92 8.92 -2.43
CA ALA A 156 -10.46 8.95 -2.52
C ALA A 156 -9.90 10.19 -1.80
N ARG A 157 -8.95 9.98 -0.89
CA ARG A 157 -8.19 11.04 -0.21
C ARG A 157 -6.69 10.82 -0.35
N ALA A 158 -5.94 11.89 -0.58
CA ALA A 158 -4.49 11.90 -0.51
C ALA A 158 -4.01 12.71 0.69
N TYR A 159 -3.07 12.16 1.45
CA TYR A 159 -2.38 12.85 2.55
C TYR A 159 -0.90 13.02 2.17
N PRO A 160 -0.45 14.23 1.82
CA PRO A 160 0.93 14.45 1.40
C PRO A 160 1.93 14.18 2.52
N ALA A 161 2.98 13.40 2.23
CA ALA A 161 4.04 13.12 3.19
C ALA A 161 4.76 14.40 3.66
N LYS A 162 4.89 15.41 2.79
CA LYS A 162 5.43 16.73 3.13
C LYS A 162 4.64 17.50 4.19
N ILE A 163 3.37 17.13 4.41
CA ILE A 163 2.53 17.65 5.50
C ILE A 163 2.64 16.70 6.70
N LEU A 164 2.47 15.39 6.48
CA LEU A 164 2.48 14.42 7.57
C LEU A 164 3.81 14.34 8.32
N VAL A 165 4.95 14.65 7.70
CA VAL A 165 6.24 14.71 8.41
C VAL A 165 6.28 15.77 9.54
N TRP A 166 5.38 16.76 9.49
CA TRP A 166 5.25 17.82 10.50
C TRP A 166 4.13 17.62 11.51
N HIS A 167 3.27 16.63 11.28
CA HIS A 167 2.02 16.42 12.03
C HIS A 167 1.85 14.99 12.55
N GLU A 168 2.39 14.01 11.84
CA GLU A 168 2.39 12.56 12.08
C GLU A 168 1.02 11.89 12.20
N ILE A 169 -0.04 12.63 12.54
CA ILE A 169 -1.38 12.15 12.83
C ILE A 169 -2.42 13.09 12.21
N VAL A 170 -3.41 12.51 11.55
CA VAL A 170 -4.64 13.17 11.10
C VAL A 170 -5.84 12.40 11.66
N ASN A 171 -6.66 13.06 12.49
CA ASN A 171 -7.95 12.55 12.91
C ASN A 171 -9.00 12.99 11.89
N ASP A 172 -9.43 12.08 11.04
CA ASP A 172 -10.30 12.35 9.90
C ASP A 172 -11.67 11.66 10.03
N ASN A 173 -12.61 12.09 9.19
CA ASN A 173 -13.87 11.43 8.89
C ASN A 173 -14.03 11.28 7.37
N VAL A 174 -14.11 10.03 6.91
CA VAL A 174 -14.21 9.69 5.47
C VAL A 174 -15.45 8.86 5.25
N ASN A 175 -16.42 9.40 4.51
CA ASN A 175 -17.72 8.77 4.28
C ASN A 175 -18.37 8.27 5.60
N ASP A 176 -18.50 9.18 6.57
CA ASP A 176 -19.01 8.96 7.93
C ASP A 176 -18.25 7.93 8.80
N LYS A 177 -17.06 7.48 8.35
CA LYS A 177 -16.18 6.62 9.13
C LYS A 177 -15.09 7.44 9.80
N ALA A 178 -14.92 7.25 11.11
CA ALA A 178 -13.84 7.85 11.86
C ALA A 178 -12.51 7.16 11.50
N VAL A 179 -11.62 7.89 10.82
CA VAL A 179 -10.33 7.38 10.34
C VAL A 179 -9.20 8.09 11.06
N LEU A 180 -8.21 7.33 11.51
CA LEU A 180 -6.92 7.82 11.98
C LEU A 180 -5.88 7.52 10.91
N VAL A 181 -5.27 8.55 10.31
CA VAL A 181 -4.15 8.39 9.37
C VAL A 181 -2.88 8.84 10.04
N THR A 182 -1.81 8.05 9.92
CA THR A 182 -0.55 8.28 10.62
C THR A 182 0.65 8.06 9.72
N PHE A 183 1.71 8.81 9.95
CA PHE A 183 3.00 8.59 9.31
C PHE A 183 4.14 8.73 10.32
N CYS A 184 4.94 7.67 10.48
CA CYS A 184 6.20 7.72 11.21
C CYS A 184 7.35 7.91 10.20
N PRO A 185 7.93 9.12 10.09
CA PRO A 185 9.06 9.36 9.19
C PRO A 185 10.30 8.56 9.58
N LEU A 186 10.53 8.30 10.88
CA LEU A 186 11.69 7.50 11.34
C LEU A 186 11.68 6.08 10.78
N CYS A 187 10.50 5.50 10.62
CA CYS A 187 10.27 4.12 10.17
C CYS A 187 9.76 4.04 8.72
N PHE A 188 9.57 5.19 8.06
CA PHE A 188 8.91 5.32 6.77
C PHE A 188 7.57 4.57 6.69
N THR A 189 6.83 4.57 7.80
CA THR A 189 5.63 3.76 7.96
C THR A 189 4.40 4.64 7.94
N GLY A 190 3.55 4.45 6.93
CA GLY A 190 2.22 5.04 6.89
C GLY A 190 1.18 3.98 7.26
N ALA A 191 0.21 4.36 8.10
CA ALA A 191 -0.85 3.46 8.53
C ALA A 191 -2.18 4.21 8.68
N ALA A 192 -3.29 3.49 8.50
CA ALA A 192 -4.62 4.00 8.76
C ALA A 192 -5.43 3.03 9.61
N PHE A 193 -6.30 3.58 10.46
CA PHE A 193 -7.11 2.81 11.41
C PHE A 193 -8.52 3.35 11.52
N ASP A 194 -9.48 2.48 11.82
CA ASP A 194 -10.74 2.88 12.42
C ASP A 194 -10.48 3.30 13.86
N ARG A 195 -10.80 4.55 14.18
CA ARG A 195 -10.58 5.14 15.52
C ARG A 195 -11.83 5.07 16.41
N THR A 196 -12.76 4.19 16.10
CA THR A 196 -13.94 3.91 16.92
C THR A 196 -13.61 2.86 17.98
N ILE A 197 -13.63 3.26 19.26
CA ILE A 197 -13.33 2.38 20.39
C ILE A 197 -14.56 2.30 21.29
N GLY A 198 -15.10 1.09 21.45
CA GLY A 198 -16.29 0.88 22.28
C GLY A 198 -17.55 1.57 21.74
N GLY A 199 -17.62 1.80 20.42
CA GLY A 199 -18.74 2.50 19.77
C GLY A 199 -18.62 4.03 19.76
N GLU A 200 -17.53 4.58 20.29
CA GLU A 200 -17.28 6.02 20.30
C GLU A 200 -16.07 6.37 19.43
N THR A 201 -16.19 7.47 18.70
CA THR A 201 -15.08 8.07 17.97
C THR A 201 -14.05 8.65 18.94
N VAL A 202 -12.80 8.21 18.83
CA VAL A 202 -11.70 8.66 19.68
C VAL A 202 -10.69 9.47 18.88
N GLU A 203 -10.18 10.55 19.47
CA GLU A 203 -9.09 11.35 18.89
C GLU A 203 -7.75 10.92 19.44
N PHE A 204 -6.75 10.95 18.57
CA PHE A 204 -5.37 10.59 18.88
C PHE A 204 -4.43 11.79 18.75
N GLY A 205 -3.41 11.84 19.59
CA GLY A 205 -2.33 12.81 19.51
C GLY A 205 -0.95 12.14 19.54
N THR A 206 0.09 12.93 19.34
CA THR A 206 1.48 12.45 19.43
C THR A 206 1.92 12.44 20.88
N SER A 207 2.47 11.32 21.36
CA SER A 207 2.88 11.23 22.77
C SER A 207 4.24 11.87 23.05
N GLY A 208 5.01 12.19 22.01
CA GLY A 208 6.43 12.55 22.10
C GLY A 208 7.34 11.36 22.43
N LYS A 209 6.81 10.13 22.42
CA LYS A 209 7.53 8.91 22.75
C LYS A 209 7.69 7.99 21.54
N LEU A 210 8.67 7.10 21.64
CA LEU A 210 8.97 6.10 20.66
C LEU A 210 9.10 4.71 21.31
N TYR A 211 8.70 3.68 20.58
CA TYR A 211 8.92 2.28 20.91
C TYR A 211 9.43 1.58 19.66
N ASN A 212 10.59 0.90 19.73
CA ASN A 212 11.27 0.36 18.54
C ASN A 212 11.52 1.42 17.45
N SER A 213 11.93 2.63 17.86
CA SER A 213 12.08 3.82 17.01
C SER A 213 10.80 4.30 16.30
N ASP A 214 9.66 3.63 16.50
CA ASP A 214 8.37 3.93 15.90
C ASP A 214 7.54 4.87 16.78
N LEU A 215 6.67 5.64 16.12
CA LEU A 215 5.74 6.57 16.75
C LEU A 215 4.88 5.86 17.80
N VAL A 216 4.89 6.39 19.03
CA VAL A 216 3.87 6.08 20.03
C VAL A 216 2.82 7.19 20.02
N MET A 217 1.59 6.82 19.70
CA MET A 217 0.43 7.70 19.76
C MET A 217 -0.17 7.63 21.17
N TYR A 218 -1.03 8.58 21.51
CA TYR A 218 -1.91 8.43 22.67
C TYR A 218 -3.36 8.75 22.28
N ASP A 219 -4.32 8.12 22.95
CA ASP A 219 -5.72 8.51 22.80
C ASP A 219 -6.11 9.55 23.85
N ARG A 220 -6.86 10.58 23.45
CA ARG A 220 -7.26 11.68 24.34
C ARG A 220 -8.32 11.29 25.36
N LYS A 221 -8.98 10.15 25.18
CA LYS A 221 -10.07 9.70 26.05
C LYS A 221 -9.56 9.08 27.34
N THR A 222 -8.55 8.22 27.26
CA THR A 222 -8.02 7.44 28.39
C THR A 222 -6.55 7.70 28.67
N ASP A 223 -5.88 8.46 27.80
CA ASP A 223 -4.43 8.68 27.83
C ASP A 223 -3.61 7.37 27.71
N SER A 224 -4.18 6.33 27.09
CA SER A 224 -3.45 5.10 26.80
C SER A 224 -2.48 5.36 25.65
N TYR A 225 -1.32 4.69 25.68
CA TYR A 225 -0.32 4.77 24.61
C TYR A 225 -0.49 3.64 23.62
N TRP A 226 -0.32 3.94 22.34
CA TRP A 226 -0.56 3.03 21.23
C TRP A 226 0.67 2.97 20.33
N SER A 227 1.16 1.76 20.03
CA SER A 227 2.15 1.57 18.97
C SER A 227 1.50 1.79 17.61
N GLN A 228 2.09 2.64 16.77
CA GLN A 228 1.60 2.87 15.41
C GLN A 228 1.73 1.60 14.57
N VAL A 229 2.93 0.99 14.52
CA VAL A 229 3.18 -0.21 13.72
C VAL A 229 2.33 -1.40 14.14
N LEU A 230 1.93 -1.54 15.40
CA LEU A 230 1.03 -2.62 15.83
C LEU A 230 -0.45 -2.23 15.71
N GLY A 231 -0.79 -0.94 15.81
CA GLY A 231 -2.17 -0.49 15.99
C GLY A 231 -2.75 -0.96 17.33
N GLN A 232 -1.91 -1.15 18.35
CA GLN A 232 -2.28 -1.75 19.63
C GLN A 232 -1.90 -0.84 20.79
N ALA A 233 -2.79 -0.73 21.78
CA ALA A 233 -2.52 -0.05 23.03
C ALA A 233 -1.44 -0.82 23.80
N ILE A 234 -0.30 -0.18 24.00
CA ILE A 234 0.87 -0.76 24.66
C ILE A 234 0.95 -0.44 26.15
N VAL A 235 0.34 0.67 26.58
CA VAL A 235 0.30 1.14 27.99
C VAL A 235 -1.05 1.80 28.27
N GLY A 236 -1.53 1.71 29.52
CA GLY A 236 -2.71 2.45 29.99
C GLY A 236 -3.97 1.59 30.10
N GLU A 237 -5.12 2.25 30.30
CA GLU A 237 -6.40 1.58 30.54
C GLU A 237 -6.74 0.56 29.45
N LEU A 238 -6.45 0.93 28.20
CA LEU A 238 -6.79 0.17 27.01
C LEU A 238 -5.70 -0.86 26.60
N ALA A 239 -4.64 -1.06 27.40
CA ALA A 239 -3.53 -1.97 27.07
C ALA A 239 -4.02 -3.34 26.55
N GLY A 240 -3.46 -3.75 25.40
CA GLY A 240 -3.84 -4.96 24.67
C GLY A 240 -4.96 -4.77 23.64
N ARG A 241 -5.69 -3.64 23.65
CA ARG A 241 -6.71 -3.33 22.64
C ARG A 241 -6.07 -3.04 21.29
N VAL A 242 -6.63 -3.60 20.21
CA VAL A 242 -6.16 -3.43 18.84
C VAL A 242 -7.17 -2.60 18.04
N LEU A 243 -6.67 -1.65 17.25
CA LEU A 243 -7.44 -0.88 16.27
C LEU A 243 -7.61 -1.69 14.98
N LYS A 244 -8.77 -1.55 14.35
CA LYS A 244 -8.99 -2.15 13.03
C LYS A 244 -8.21 -1.35 11.99
N ARG A 245 -7.30 -2.00 11.28
CA ARG A 245 -6.56 -1.37 10.18
C ARG A 245 -7.47 -1.07 8.99
N ILE A 246 -7.13 0.02 8.32
CA ILE A 246 -7.71 0.43 7.05
C ILE A 246 -6.57 0.44 6.02
N PRO A 247 -6.76 -0.12 4.81
CA PRO A 247 -5.71 -0.08 3.79
C PRO A 247 -5.30 1.35 3.45
N LEU A 248 -3.99 1.59 3.35
CA LEU A 248 -3.40 2.88 2.99
C LEU A 248 -2.30 2.63 1.95
N ASP A 249 -2.35 3.36 0.85
CA ASP A 249 -1.42 3.24 -0.26
C ASP A 249 -0.23 4.17 -0.09
N HIS A 250 0.98 3.66 -0.35
CA HIS A 250 2.19 4.47 -0.51
C HIS A 250 2.48 4.64 -2.00
N VAL A 251 2.35 5.87 -2.50
CA VAL A 251 2.30 6.10 -3.95
C VAL A 251 2.72 7.54 -4.29
N THR A 252 3.21 7.77 -5.51
CA THR A 252 3.46 9.15 -5.97
C THR A 252 2.16 9.88 -6.28
N TRP A 253 2.16 11.21 -6.17
CA TRP A 253 1.01 12.05 -6.48
C TRP A 253 0.49 11.79 -7.90
N ARG A 254 1.40 11.71 -8.88
CA ARG A 254 1.06 11.39 -10.27
C ARG A 254 0.28 10.10 -10.40
N VAL A 255 0.74 9.01 -9.78
CA VAL A 255 0.05 7.72 -9.90
C VAL A 255 -1.28 7.74 -9.16
N TRP A 256 -1.35 8.34 -7.96
CA TRP A 256 -2.60 8.44 -7.22
C TRP A 256 -3.67 9.25 -7.96
N ARG A 257 -3.32 10.43 -8.48
CA ARG A 257 -4.22 11.29 -9.26
C ARG A 257 -4.70 10.59 -10.53
N ASN A 258 -3.86 9.78 -11.18
CA ASN A 258 -4.27 9.00 -12.34
C ASN A 258 -5.25 7.87 -11.97
N LEU A 259 -5.07 7.24 -10.81
CA LEU A 259 -5.99 6.22 -10.31
C LEU A 259 -7.32 6.81 -9.84
N TYR A 260 -7.29 7.99 -9.23
CA TYR A 260 -8.46 8.68 -8.69
C TYR A 260 -8.45 10.17 -9.06
N PRO A 261 -8.90 10.54 -10.27
CA PRO A 261 -8.90 11.94 -10.72
C PRO A 261 -9.74 12.87 -9.85
N ASP A 262 -10.82 12.34 -9.26
CA ASP A 262 -11.73 13.07 -8.38
C ASP A 262 -11.26 13.08 -6.90
N THR A 263 -10.03 12.63 -6.62
CA THR A 263 -9.49 12.64 -5.25
C THR A 263 -9.45 14.06 -4.69
N VAL A 264 -9.68 14.15 -3.38
CA VAL A 264 -9.38 15.37 -2.61
C VAL A 264 -8.08 15.19 -1.85
N VAL A 265 -7.37 16.28 -1.59
CA VAL A 265 -6.02 16.27 -1.02
C VAL A 265 -5.98 17.10 0.25
N LEU A 266 -5.34 16.60 1.30
CA LEU A 266 -5.12 17.35 2.54
C LEU A 266 -4.39 18.66 2.21
N SER A 267 -4.98 19.79 2.60
CA SER A 267 -4.46 21.12 2.28
C SER A 267 -3.35 21.53 3.24
N THR A 268 -2.58 22.56 2.83
CA THR A 268 -1.59 23.22 3.68
C THR A 268 -2.23 24.14 4.73
N ASP A 269 -3.53 24.40 4.66
CA ASP A 269 -4.30 25.13 5.68
C ASP A 269 -4.65 24.20 6.86
N THR A 270 -3.62 23.78 7.58
CA THR A 270 -3.75 22.87 8.74
C THR A 270 -4.05 23.58 10.05
N GLY A 271 -4.07 24.92 10.04
CA GLY A 271 -4.13 25.75 11.24
C GLY A 271 -2.78 26.00 11.92
N PHE A 272 -1.68 25.48 11.36
CA PHE A 272 -0.32 25.65 11.90
C PHE A 272 0.63 26.30 10.89
N SER A 273 1.56 27.11 11.39
CA SER A 273 2.66 27.65 10.59
C SER A 273 3.83 26.65 10.58
N ARG A 274 4.06 26.03 9.42
CA ARG A 274 5.11 25.05 9.15
C ARG A 274 5.64 25.23 7.74
N SER A 275 6.87 24.79 7.51
CA SER A 275 7.52 24.81 6.20
C SER A 275 7.20 23.54 5.42
N TYR A 276 5.93 23.33 5.06
CA TYR A 276 5.55 22.17 4.23
C TYR A 276 6.30 22.23 2.89
N GLY A 277 7.14 21.24 2.63
CA GLY A 277 8.10 21.23 1.52
C GLY A 277 9.57 21.16 1.96
N VAL A 278 9.86 21.39 3.25
CA VAL A 278 11.16 21.07 3.85
C VAL A 278 10.98 19.85 4.74
N ASP A 279 11.81 18.83 4.54
CA ASP A 279 11.82 17.64 5.40
C ASP A 279 12.77 17.87 6.60
N PRO A 280 12.27 17.81 7.85
CA PRO A 280 13.09 18.04 9.04
C PRO A 280 14.08 16.90 9.35
N TYR A 281 13.99 15.76 8.67
CA TYR A 281 14.85 14.59 8.90
C TYR A 281 16.09 14.54 7.98
N GLY A 282 16.19 15.44 7.00
CA GLY A 282 17.41 15.62 6.19
C GLY A 282 17.93 14.33 5.53
N ASP A 283 19.17 13.96 5.85
CA ASP A 283 19.85 12.77 5.30
C ASP A 283 19.52 11.47 6.04
N TYR A 284 18.65 11.51 7.06
CA TYR A 284 18.34 10.34 7.90
C TYR A 284 17.88 9.13 7.08
N TYR A 285 17.07 9.36 6.06
CA TYR A 285 16.58 8.30 5.20
C TYR A 285 17.75 7.59 4.50
N THR A 286 18.68 8.34 3.90
CA THR A 286 19.79 7.76 3.13
C THR A 286 20.95 7.27 3.98
N SER A 287 20.95 7.58 5.27
CA SER A 287 21.92 7.09 6.24
C SER A 287 21.52 5.71 6.77
N PRO A 288 22.46 4.76 6.92
CA PRO A 288 22.16 3.50 7.62
C PRO A 288 21.90 3.71 9.12
N ARG A 289 22.15 4.91 9.66
CA ARG A 289 22.01 5.22 11.08
C ARG A 289 20.54 5.13 11.52
N ILE A 290 20.31 4.44 12.63
CA ILE A 290 19.06 4.47 13.37
C ILE A 290 19.25 5.41 14.57
N TRP A 291 18.35 6.38 14.75
CA TRP A 291 18.51 7.41 15.78
C TRP A 291 18.05 6.97 17.17
N PHE A 292 17.12 6.01 17.23
CA PHE A 292 16.51 5.53 18.46
C PHE A 292 16.67 4.01 18.60
N PRO A 293 16.62 3.48 19.85
CA PRO A 293 16.79 2.05 20.07
C PRO A 293 15.72 1.20 19.37
N VAL A 294 16.15 0.03 18.93
CA VAL A 294 15.30 -1.06 18.47
C VAL A 294 15.64 -2.33 19.25
N GLU A 295 14.66 -3.20 19.46
CA GLU A 295 14.87 -4.43 20.24
C GLU A 295 15.45 -5.57 19.42
N ASN A 296 15.14 -5.61 18.12
CA ASN A 296 15.59 -6.65 17.21
C ASN A 296 16.25 -6.03 15.98
N GLU A 297 17.29 -6.69 15.49
CA GLU A 297 18.06 -6.29 14.32
C GLU A 297 18.24 -7.50 13.41
N ASP A 298 18.37 -7.26 12.11
CA ASP A 298 18.54 -8.30 11.11
C ASP A 298 19.34 -7.78 9.91
N GLU A 299 20.47 -8.44 9.66
CA GLU A 299 21.45 -8.04 8.65
C GLU A 299 21.14 -8.57 7.23
N ARG A 300 20.03 -9.30 7.03
CA ARG A 300 19.63 -9.81 5.70
C ARG A 300 19.46 -8.69 4.67
N LEU A 301 19.07 -7.48 5.10
CA LEU A 301 18.87 -6.32 4.24
C LEU A 301 19.47 -5.06 4.87
N HIS A 302 19.72 -4.05 4.03
CA HIS A 302 20.07 -2.71 4.52
C HIS A 302 18.96 -2.20 5.47
N PRO A 303 19.27 -1.55 6.61
CA PRO A 303 18.25 -1.15 7.58
C PRO A 303 17.16 -0.26 6.98
N LYS A 304 17.52 0.61 6.03
CA LYS A 304 16.60 1.51 5.30
C LYS A 304 16.08 0.94 3.99
N ALA A 305 16.24 -0.36 3.72
CA ALA A 305 15.56 -1.00 2.60
C ALA A 305 14.04 -0.92 2.82
N LEU A 306 13.29 -0.56 1.77
CA LEU A 306 11.84 -0.58 1.85
C LEU A 306 11.30 -1.99 1.66
N THR A 307 10.43 -2.38 2.58
CA THR A 307 9.70 -3.64 2.54
C THR A 307 8.21 -3.39 2.58
N TYR A 308 7.45 -4.20 1.87
CA TYR A 308 6.02 -4.38 2.07
C TYR A 308 5.84 -5.57 3.01
N GLY A 309 5.40 -5.31 4.23
CA GLY A 309 5.19 -6.33 5.25
C GLY A 309 3.72 -6.75 5.35
N LEU A 310 3.50 -8.06 5.49
CA LEU A 310 2.19 -8.65 5.78
C LEU A 310 2.26 -9.43 7.09
N VAL A 311 1.19 -9.32 7.89
CA VAL A 311 0.98 -10.10 9.11
C VAL A 311 -0.39 -10.76 9.02
N ILE A 312 -0.42 -12.09 9.03
CA ILE A 312 -1.65 -12.88 8.98
C ILE A 312 -1.58 -13.92 10.09
N ALA A 313 -2.61 -13.94 10.94
CA ALA A 313 -2.62 -14.70 12.19
C ALA A 313 -1.40 -14.36 13.08
N SER A 314 -0.41 -15.24 13.17
CA SER A 314 0.84 -15.05 13.91
C SER A 314 2.07 -15.08 13.00
N GLU A 315 1.90 -15.13 11.68
CA GLU A 315 2.99 -15.18 10.72
C GLU A 315 3.20 -13.81 10.09
N ALA A 316 4.47 -13.40 10.02
CA ALA A 316 4.91 -12.18 9.37
C ALA A 316 5.81 -12.53 8.19
N LYS A 317 5.63 -11.84 7.06
CA LYS A 317 6.49 -11.98 5.89
C LYS A 317 6.69 -10.61 5.23
N ALA A 318 7.94 -10.32 4.88
CA ALA A 318 8.32 -9.12 4.17
C ALA A 318 8.61 -9.43 2.69
N TYR A 319 8.25 -8.48 1.83
CA TYR A 319 8.48 -8.52 0.40
C TYR A 319 9.27 -7.27 0.00
N LEU A 320 10.36 -7.45 -0.74
CA LEU A 320 11.13 -6.32 -1.26
C LEU A 320 10.35 -5.61 -2.36
N ASP A 321 10.48 -4.29 -2.39
CA ASP A 321 9.86 -3.48 -3.44
C ASP A 321 10.33 -3.89 -4.85
N GLU A 322 11.59 -4.30 -5.00
CA GLU A 322 12.18 -4.77 -6.26
C GLU A 322 11.55 -6.09 -6.72
N ASP A 323 11.27 -7.01 -5.80
CA ASP A 323 10.61 -8.28 -6.12
C ASP A 323 9.18 -8.06 -6.59
N ILE A 324 8.43 -7.20 -5.88
CA ILE A 324 7.04 -6.88 -6.25
C ILE A 324 7.01 -6.18 -7.61
N VAL A 325 7.84 -5.17 -7.84
CA VAL A 325 7.83 -4.40 -9.08
C VAL A 325 8.32 -5.22 -10.28
N SER A 326 9.38 -6.02 -10.10
CA SER A 326 9.96 -6.82 -11.20
C SER A 326 9.03 -7.94 -11.67
N LYS A 327 8.31 -8.57 -10.75
CA LYS A 327 7.32 -9.62 -11.07
C LYS A 327 5.96 -9.04 -11.44
N GLY A 328 5.62 -7.89 -10.84
CA GLY A 328 4.34 -7.20 -10.93
C GLY A 328 3.17 -7.91 -10.25
N VAL A 329 3.19 -9.24 -10.23
CA VAL A 329 2.27 -10.12 -9.50
C VAL A 329 3.07 -11.19 -8.77
N ILE A 330 2.76 -11.42 -7.50
CA ILE A 330 3.30 -12.51 -6.67
C ILE A 330 2.12 -13.30 -6.10
N ASN A 331 2.01 -14.57 -6.47
CA ASN A 331 1.16 -15.54 -5.76
C ASN A 331 1.99 -16.15 -4.62
N ASP A 332 1.43 -16.18 -3.42
CA ASP A 332 2.07 -16.70 -2.21
C ASP A 332 1.01 -17.23 -1.23
N GLU A 333 1.47 -17.84 -0.14
CA GLU A 333 0.66 -18.26 1.00
C GLU A 333 1.29 -17.73 2.29
N LEU A 334 0.46 -17.25 3.22
CA LEU A 334 0.92 -16.78 4.54
C LEU A 334 -0.17 -17.01 5.59
N GLY A 335 0.16 -17.69 6.69
CA GLY A 335 -0.80 -17.92 7.78
C GLY A 335 -2.09 -18.60 7.33
N GLY A 336 -2.03 -19.47 6.32
CA GLY A 336 -3.17 -20.17 5.72
C GLY A 336 -4.08 -19.32 4.82
N VAL A 337 -3.67 -18.10 4.46
CA VAL A 337 -4.35 -17.27 3.46
C VAL A 337 -3.58 -17.36 2.15
N ASP A 338 -4.30 -17.72 1.08
CA ASP A 338 -3.82 -17.64 -0.29
C ASP A 338 -3.76 -16.17 -0.72
N LEU A 339 -2.56 -15.67 -0.99
CA LEU A 339 -2.30 -14.25 -1.27
C LEU A 339 -1.90 -14.01 -2.71
N VAL A 340 -2.44 -12.95 -3.30
CA VAL A 340 -1.84 -12.30 -4.46
C VAL A 340 -1.39 -10.89 -4.06
N ILE A 341 -0.13 -10.56 -4.34
CA ILE A 341 0.42 -9.22 -4.19
C ILE A 341 0.61 -8.64 -5.60
N VAL A 342 0.07 -7.46 -5.80
CA VAL A 342 0.17 -6.72 -7.06
C VAL A 342 0.91 -5.41 -6.81
N GLY A 343 1.77 -5.05 -7.75
CA GLY A 343 2.49 -3.79 -7.69
C GLY A 343 3.06 -3.38 -9.03
N ARG A 344 3.30 -2.08 -9.18
CA ARG A 344 3.91 -1.50 -10.38
C ARG A 344 4.91 -0.45 -9.95
N GLU A 345 5.78 -0.05 -10.87
CA GLU A 345 6.71 1.05 -10.63
C GLU A 345 5.92 2.32 -10.25
N ASP A 346 6.40 3.01 -9.21
CA ASP A 346 5.83 4.24 -8.65
C ASP A 346 4.37 4.13 -8.13
N GLY A 347 3.77 2.94 -8.19
CA GLY A 347 2.40 2.65 -7.79
C GLY A 347 2.26 1.98 -6.43
N PRO A 348 1.01 1.82 -5.95
CA PRO A 348 0.76 1.18 -4.67
C PRO A 348 1.05 -0.32 -4.74
N PHE A 349 1.52 -0.87 -3.61
CA PHE A 349 1.54 -2.31 -3.38
C PHE A 349 0.27 -2.71 -2.65
N ARG A 350 -0.45 -3.67 -3.23
CA ARG A 350 -1.73 -4.14 -2.71
C ARG A 350 -1.71 -5.65 -2.66
N SER A 351 -2.32 -6.20 -1.63
CA SER A 351 -2.44 -7.63 -1.45
C SER A 351 -3.88 -8.02 -1.24
N PHE A 352 -4.24 -9.21 -1.71
CA PHE A 352 -5.60 -9.69 -1.70
C PHE A 352 -5.63 -11.19 -1.38
N ASN A 353 -6.71 -11.63 -0.74
CA ASN A 353 -7.05 -13.04 -0.72
C ASN A 353 -7.46 -13.46 -2.15
N ARG A 354 -6.81 -14.50 -2.67
CA ARG A 354 -7.06 -15.03 -4.02
C ARG A 354 -7.97 -16.27 -4.03
N ASP A 355 -8.53 -16.66 -2.90
CA ASP A 355 -9.63 -17.62 -2.83
C ASP A 355 -10.95 -16.92 -3.20
N VAL A 356 -11.50 -17.31 -4.35
CA VAL A 356 -12.74 -16.78 -4.92
C VAL A 356 -13.66 -17.94 -5.22
N GLU A 357 -14.87 -17.95 -4.64
CA GLU A 357 -15.86 -19.01 -4.86
C GLU A 357 -15.32 -20.43 -4.61
N GLU A 358 -14.56 -20.61 -3.51
CA GLU A 358 -13.90 -21.87 -3.13
C GLU A 358 -12.86 -22.36 -4.15
N ARG A 359 -12.29 -21.42 -4.92
CA ARG A 359 -11.23 -21.66 -5.88
C ARG A 359 -10.09 -20.68 -5.64
N VAL A 360 -8.92 -21.24 -5.36
CA VAL A 360 -7.67 -20.48 -5.35
C VAL A 360 -7.29 -20.11 -6.78
N LEU A 361 -7.25 -18.80 -7.05
CA LEU A 361 -6.85 -18.25 -8.34
C LEU A 361 -5.34 -17.99 -8.36
N ASP A 362 -4.67 -18.33 -9.47
CA ASP A 362 -3.27 -17.95 -9.72
C ASP A 362 -3.26 -16.81 -10.72
N PHE A 363 -2.52 -15.76 -10.41
CA PHE A 363 -2.46 -14.55 -11.23
C PHE A 363 -1.15 -14.45 -12.00
N GLU A 364 -1.20 -13.93 -13.21
CA GLU A 364 -0.05 -13.53 -14.02
C GLU A 364 -0.23 -12.12 -14.58
N ILE A 365 0.88 -11.51 -15.01
CA ILE A 365 0.82 -10.36 -15.92
C ILE A 365 1.03 -10.86 -17.34
N ARG A 366 0.04 -10.63 -18.19
CA ARG A 366 0.11 -10.93 -19.62
C ARG A 366 -0.21 -9.67 -20.41
N GLU A 367 0.73 -9.24 -21.25
CA GLU A 367 0.58 -8.04 -22.10
C GLU A 367 0.24 -6.76 -21.32
N GLY A 368 0.69 -6.67 -20.05
CA GLY A 368 0.43 -5.52 -19.17
C GLY A 368 -0.86 -5.59 -18.36
N THR A 369 -1.66 -6.64 -18.54
CA THR A 369 -2.92 -6.89 -17.83
C THR A 369 -2.74 -7.97 -16.76
N ILE A 370 -3.34 -7.77 -15.59
CA ILE A 370 -3.37 -8.78 -14.53
C ILE A 370 -4.49 -9.77 -14.87
N ARG A 371 -4.18 -11.07 -14.91
CA ARG A 371 -5.11 -12.10 -15.36
C ARG A 371 -5.04 -13.32 -14.47
N ASP A 372 -6.16 -13.93 -14.12
CA ASP A 372 -6.15 -15.24 -13.46
C ASP A 372 -6.03 -16.38 -14.49
N LEU A 373 -5.34 -17.46 -14.12
CA LEU A 373 -5.07 -18.60 -14.99
C LEU A 373 -6.27 -19.53 -15.15
N GLN A 374 -7.17 -19.55 -14.16
CA GLN A 374 -8.26 -20.53 -14.06
C GLN A 374 -9.43 -20.18 -14.98
N THR A 375 -9.82 -18.92 -15.04
CA THR A 375 -10.94 -18.40 -15.84
C THR A 375 -10.46 -17.49 -16.96
N GLY A 376 -9.25 -16.95 -16.84
CA GLY A 376 -8.74 -15.99 -17.80
C GLY A 376 -9.41 -14.63 -17.69
N SER A 377 -10.03 -14.30 -16.55
CA SER A 377 -10.61 -12.98 -16.29
C SER A 377 -9.49 -11.95 -16.09
N GLU A 378 -9.74 -10.72 -16.51
CA GLU A 378 -8.80 -9.61 -16.35
C GLU A 378 -9.17 -8.81 -15.11
N TRP A 379 -8.15 -8.39 -14.37
CA TRP A 379 -8.30 -7.73 -13.09
C TRP A 379 -7.57 -6.40 -13.08
N ASP A 380 -8.15 -5.42 -12.39
CA ASP A 380 -7.50 -4.15 -12.16
C ASP A 380 -6.60 -4.18 -10.90
N ILE A 381 -5.91 -3.07 -10.64
CA ILE A 381 -5.04 -2.93 -9.46
C ILE A 381 -5.82 -2.80 -8.15
N ASN A 382 -7.15 -2.63 -8.19
CA ASN A 382 -8.03 -2.63 -7.02
C ASN A 382 -8.52 -4.04 -6.65
N GLY A 383 -8.18 -5.05 -7.46
CA GLY A 383 -8.65 -6.42 -7.27
C GLY A 383 -10.08 -6.62 -7.77
N GLU A 384 -10.58 -5.78 -8.68
CA GLU A 384 -11.85 -5.99 -9.37
C GLU A 384 -11.61 -6.70 -10.71
N ALA A 385 -12.38 -7.75 -10.98
CA ALA A 385 -12.42 -8.38 -12.29
C ALA A 385 -13.18 -7.47 -13.27
N VAL A 386 -12.47 -6.89 -14.25
CA VAL A 386 -13.04 -5.93 -15.21
C VAL A 386 -13.59 -6.59 -16.47
N SER A 387 -13.14 -7.81 -16.77
CA SER A 387 -13.58 -8.59 -17.94
C SER A 387 -13.45 -10.11 -17.67
N GLY A 388 -14.11 -10.93 -18.50
CA GLY A 388 -14.07 -12.39 -18.38
C GLY A 388 -15.23 -12.97 -17.55
N GLU A 389 -15.07 -14.23 -17.14
CA GLU A 389 -16.06 -15.02 -16.40
C GLU A 389 -16.41 -14.39 -15.05
N LEU A 390 -15.41 -13.87 -14.35
CA LEU A 390 -15.54 -13.34 -13.00
C LEU A 390 -15.88 -11.84 -12.97
N LYS A 391 -16.24 -11.23 -14.11
CA LYS A 391 -16.46 -9.78 -14.20
C LYS A 391 -17.38 -9.24 -13.08
N GLY A 392 -16.92 -8.21 -12.39
CA GLY A 392 -17.60 -7.57 -11.26
C GLY A 392 -17.28 -8.20 -9.89
N THR A 393 -16.48 -9.28 -9.87
CA THR A 393 -15.98 -9.86 -8.62
C THR A 393 -14.90 -8.97 -8.03
N GLN A 394 -14.94 -8.78 -6.71
CA GLN A 394 -13.97 -8.00 -5.94
C GLN A 394 -13.20 -8.91 -4.99
N LEU A 395 -11.87 -8.94 -5.11
CA LEU A 395 -11.02 -9.64 -4.15
C LEU A 395 -11.03 -8.93 -2.79
N GLU A 396 -10.96 -9.71 -1.71
CA GLU A 396 -10.84 -9.17 -0.36
C GLU A 396 -9.42 -8.64 -0.12
N ARG A 397 -9.31 -7.34 0.20
CA ARG A 397 -8.02 -6.69 0.42
C ARG A 397 -7.41 -7.10 1.76
N VAL A 398 -6.17 -7.59 1.71
CA VAL A 398 -5.34 -7.86 2.88
C VAL A 398 -4.47 -6.62 3.15
N VAL A 399 -4.43 -6.18 4.41
CA VAL A 399 -3.71 -4.95 4.76
C VAL A 399 -2.22 -5.25 4.96
N GLY A 400 -1.39 -4.83 4.01
CA GLY A 400 0.05 -4.73 4.20
C GLY A 400 0.51 -3.34 4.59
N THR A 401 1.79 -3.19 4.89
CA THR A 401 2.39 -1.94 5.35
C THR A 401 3.76 -1.77 4.73
N VAL A 402 4.03 -0.62 4.10
CA VAL A 402 5.40 -0.26 3.68
C VAL A 402 6.13 0.36 4.88
N ASN A 403 7.37 -0.06 5.06
CA ASN A 403 8.24 0.38 6.15
C ASN A 403 9.71 0.16 5.77
N PHE A 404 10.60 0.78 6.55
CA PHE A 404 12.00 0.38 6.54
C PHE A 404 12.19 -0.99 7.20
N TRP A 405 13.13 -1.78 6.65
CA TRP A 405 13.45 -3.11 7.13
C TRP A 405 13.74 -3.17 8.63
N PHE A 406 14.55 -2.24 9.13
CA PHE A 406 14.89 -2.19 10.56
C PHE A 406 13.64 -2.04 11.44
N ALA A 407 12.67 -1.24 10.98
CA ALA A 407 11.44 -0.99 11.71
C ALA A 407 10.54 -2.22 11.66
N TRP A 408 10.45 -2.91 10.52
CA TRP A 408 9.69 -4.14 10.40
C TRP A 408 10.18 -5.23 11.36
N VAL A 409 11.49 -5.51 11.32
CA VAL A 409 12.12 -6.56 12.12
C VAL A 409 12.05 -6.26 13.61
N ALA A 410 12.12 -4.98 14.00
CA ALA A 410 11.99 -4.60 15.41
C ALA A 410 10.68 -5.13 16.03
N PHE A 411 9.59 -5.20 15.25
CA PHE A 411 8.30 -5.76 15.68
C PHE A 411 8.09 -7.22 15.29
N TYR A 412 8.69 -7.69 14.19
CA TYR A 412 8.50 -9.04 13.65
C TYR A 412 9.85 -9.74 13.39
N PRO A 413 10.61 -10.10 14.44
CA PRO A 413 11.97 -10.66 14.29
C PRO A 413 11.99 -12.00 13.56
N ASP A 414 10.94 -12.82 13.72
CA ASP A 414 10.82 -14.12 13.08
C ASP A 414 10.25 -14.03 11.65
N THR A 415 10.20 -12.83 11.07
CA THR A 415 9.62 -12.60 9.74
C THR A 415 10.29 -13.44 8.66
N GLY A 416 9.46 -14.09 7.85
CA GLY A 416 9.89 -14.60 6.55
C GLY A 416 10.32 -13.45 5.64
N LEU A 417 11.24 -13.74 4.71
CA LEU A 417 11.62 -12.82 3.65
C LEU A 417 11.36 -13.50 2.32
N TYR A 418 10.50 -12.91 1.50
CA TYR A 418 10.17 -13.45 0.19
C TYR A 418 11.41 -13.58 -0.70
N GLY A 419 11.46 -14.63 -1.52
CA GLY A 419 12.58 -14.89 -2.44
C GLY A 419 13.85 -15.46 -1.78
N VAL A 420 13.95 -15.44 -0.45
CA VAL A 420 15.04 -16.06 0.30
C VAL A 420 14.54 -17.37 0.91
N LYS A 421 15.09 -18.50 0.46
CA LYS A 421 14.84 -19.79 1.14
C LYS A 421 15.59 -19.77 2.47
N GLY A 422 14.85 -20.00 3.56
CA GLY A 422 15.39 -20.08 4.93
C GLY A 422 16.33 -21.24 5.16
#